data_AF-A0A8H4WW20-F1
#
_entry.id   AF-A0A8H4WW20-F1
#
_cell.length_a   1.000
_cell.length_b   1.000
_cell.length_c   1.000
_cell.angle_alpha   90.00
_cell.angle_beta   90.00
_cell.angle_gamma   90.00
#
_symmetry.space_group_name_H-M   'P 1'
#
loop_
_entity.id
_entity.type
_entity.pdbx_description
1 polymer ?
#
loop_
_entity_poly.entity_id
_entity_poly.type
_entity_poly.pdbx_seq_one_letter_code
_entity_poly.pdbx_strand_id
1 'polypeptide(L)'
;MTLSSEALYPKSLDDLPSVYSAPQGRPISGRKFQDRLNILEKRLSKIDRQEPAPVFLSSMRMNGSPERAAIISEIEDALESYDDLLERTEKVISYDEPLDVHISSLQNWLRGNSCIAQDETSFLQMKDDLLVLAPLEDGLLYWLETAVTLAIGFFSKVSSRNPSQ
;
A
#
# COMPACT_ATOMS: atom_id res chain seq x y z
N MET A 1 -43.46 -26.51 15.87
CA MET A 1 -42.43 -26.88 16.86
C MET A 1 -41.11 -26.34 16.37
N THR A 2 -40.57 -25.43 17.17
CA THR A 2 -39.38 -24.61 16.98
C THR A 2 -38.11 -25.45 17.02
N LEU A 3 -37.19 -25.26 16.07
CA LEU A 3 -35.77 -25.56 16.29
C LEU A 3 -34.93 -24.45 15.64
N SER A 4 -34.06 -23.89 16.47
CA SER A 4 -33.41 -22.59 16.36
C SER A 4 -32.38 -22.49 15.24
N SER A 5 -32.41 -21.34 14.59
CA SER A 5 -31.30 -20.76 13.83
C SER A 5 -30.28 -20.19 14.82
N GLU A 6 -29.31 -20.98 15.26
CA GLU A 6 -28.22 -20.48 16.09
C GLU A 6 -26.96 -21.34 15.89
N ALA A 7 -26.01 -20.81 15.12
CA ALA A 7 -24.55 -20.96 15.25
C ALA A 7 -23.86 -20.79 13.89
N LEU A 8 -23.65 -19.55 13.46
CA LEU A 8 -22.65 -19.28 12.43
C LEU A 8 -21.90 -17.96 12.69
N TYR A 9 -21.42 -17.77 13.91
CA TYR A 9 -20.30 -16.85 14.17
C TYR A 9 -19.44 -17.39 15.32
N PRO A 10 -18.10 -17.46 15.16
CA PRO A 10 -17.19 -17.88 16.22
C PRO A 10 -17.21 -16.88 17.38
N LYS A 11 -17.19 -17.39 18.61
CA LYS A 11 -17.35 -16.63 19.87
C LYS A 11 -16.05 -16.04 20.43
N SER A 12 -14.92 -16.17 19.73
CA SER A 12 -13.64 -15.62 20.18
C SER A 12 -12.68 -15.42 19.00
N LEU A 13 -11.85 -14.37 19.10
CA LEU A 13 -10.85 -13.95 18.11
C LEU A 13 -9.62 -14.89 18.07
N ASP A 14 -9.50 -15.80 19.03
CA ASP A 14 -8.30 -16.64 19.22
C ASP A 14 -8.34 -17.98 18.46
N ASP A 15 -9.47 -18.34 17.82
CA ASP A 15 -9.66 -19.64 17.14
C ASP A 15 -9.54 -19.59 15.60
N LEU A 16 -9.07 -18.48 15.02
CA LEU A 16 -8.85 -18.40 13.56
C LEU A 16 -7.53 -19.08 13.17
N PRO A 17 -7.51 -19.93 12.12
CA PRO A 17 -6.29 -20.59 11.65
C PRO A 17 -5.22 -19.54 11.28
N SER A 18 -3.99 -19.84 11.67
CA SER A 18 -2.76 -19.09 11.46
C SER A 18 -2.40 -18.92 9.97
N VAL A 19 -3.27 -18.24 9.21
CA VAL A 19 -3.06 -17.83 7.82
C VAL A 19 -2.62 -16.36 7.74
N TYR A 20 -2.63 -15.64 8.88
CA TYR A 20 -2.14 -14.27 8.98
C TYR A 20 -0.64 -14.20 9.34
N SER A 21 0.21 -14.91 8.62
CA SER A 21 1.60 -14.43 8.48
C SER A 21 1.54 -13.25 7.53
N ALA A 22 1.37 -12.06 8.09
CA ALA A 22 1.27 -10.82 7.34
C ALA A 22 2.52 -10.62 6.46
N PRO A 23 2.38 -10.28 5.18
CA PRO A 23 3.51 -9.86 4.37
C PRO A 23 4.15 -8.63 5.04
N GLN A 24 5.45 -8.73 5.29
CA GLN A 24 6.30 -7.68 5.85
C GLN A 24 6.25 -6.49 4.88
N GLY A 25 5.52 -5.43 5.25
CA GLY A 25 5.36 -4.27 4.36
C GLY A 25 3.98 -3.63 4.35
N ARG A 26 3.00 -4.09 5.15
CA ARG A 26 1.79 -3.27 5.33
C ARG A 26 2.19 -1.90 5.92
N PRO A 27 1.79 -0.78 5.31
CA PRO A 27 2.14 0.53 5.82
C PRO A 27 1.63 0.64 7.25
N ILE A 28 2.55 0.87 8.18
CA ILE A 28 2.35 1.03 9.64
C ILE A 28 1.22 2.03 9.93
N SER A 29 0.98 2.92 8.98
CA SER A 29 -0.08 3.90 8.94
C SER A 29 -1.49 3.29 8.99
N GLY A 30 -1.81 2.25 8.22
CA GLY A 30 -3.17 1.69 8.15
C GLY A 30 -3.69 1.15 9.49
N ARG A 31 -2.81 0.56 10.31
CA ARG A 31 -3.18 0.09 11.66
C ARG A 31 -3.55 1.24 12.59
N LYS A 32 -2.82 2.36 12.52
CA LYS A 32 -3.10 3.57 13.32
C LYS A 32 -4.45 4.18 12.96
N PHE A 33 -4.86 4.13 11.70
CA PHE A 33 -6.18 4.61 11.26
C PHE A 33 -7.30 3.72 11.80
N GLN A 34 -7.15 2.40 11.70
CA GLN A 34 -8.13 1.46 12.23
C GLN A 34 -8.34 1.64 13.74
N ASP A 35 -7.25 1.85 14.48
CA ASP A 35 -7.29 2.10 15.92
C ASP A 35 -8.01 3.44 16.23
N ARG A 36 -7.76 4.48 15.43
CA ARG A 36 -8.40 5.79 15.59
C ARG A 36 -9.91 5.73 15.31
N LEU A 37 -10.34 5.08 14.23
CA LEU A 37 -11.77 4.89 13.93
C LEU A 37 -12.48 4.12 15.04
N ASN A 38 -11.87 3.05 15.54
CA ASN A 38 -12.42 2.24 16.64
C ASN A 38 -12.62 3.08 17.92
N ILE A 39 -11.71 4.01 18.23
CA ILE A 39 -11.87 4.94 19.35
C ILE A 39 -13.05 5.90 19.13
N LEU A 40 -13.18 6.45 17.92
CA LEU A 40 -14.26 7.39 17.58
C LEU A 40 -15.63 6.71 17.58
N GLU A 41 -15.74 5.51 17.01
CA GLU A 41 -16.96 4.70 17.03
C GLU A 41 -17.41 4.35 18.45
N LYS A 42 -16.46 3.98 19.32
CA LYS A 42 -16.75 3.72 20.74
C LYS A 42 -17.27 4.97 21.46
N ARG A 43 -16.71 6.15 21.14
CA ARG A 43 -17.19 7.43 21.70
C ARG A 43 -18.58 7.77 21.18
N LEU A 44 -18.83 7.61 19.88
CA LEU A 44 -20.15 7.83 19.29
C LEU A 44 -21.20 6.89 19.90
N SER A 45 -20.89 5.60 20.03
CA SER A 45 -21.77 4.62 20.67
C SER A 45 -22.10 4.98 22.13
N LYS A 46 -21.16 5.59 22.85
CA LYS A 46 -21.39 6.07 24.22
C LYS A 46 -22.34 7.26 24.24
N ILE A 47 -22.18 8.23 23.35
CA ILE A 47 -23.07 9.40 23.24
C ILE A 47 -24.47 8.97 22.81
N ASP A 48 -24.58 8.08 21.83
CA ASP A 48 -25.87 7.57 21.36
C ASP A 48 -26.64 6.81 22.46
N ARG A 49 -25.93 6.10 23.36
CA ARG A 49 -26.55 5.45 24.53
C ARG A 49 -26.99 6.41 25.63
N GLN A 50 -26.42 7.61 25.67
CA GLN A 50 -26.73 8.65 26.65
C GLN A 50 -27.74 9.67 26.13
N GLU A 51 -28.14 9.55 24.85
CA GLU A 51 -29.10 10.45 24.20
C GLU A 51 -30.52 10.23 24.77
N PRO A 52 -31.12 11.25 25.42
CA PRO A 52 -32.40 11.12 26.09
C PRO A 52 -33.58 10.98 25.13
N ALA A 53 -33.44 11.38 23.86
CA ALA A 53 -34.53 11.37 22.88
C ALA A 53 -34.11 10.60 21.61
N PRO A 54 -34.61 9.36 21.42
CA PRO A 54 -34.25 8.51 20.28
C PRO A 54 -34.56 9.13 18.91
N VAL A 55 -35.50 10.07 18.85
CA VAL A 55 -35.83 10.83 17.64
C VAL A 55 -34.66 11.66 17.09
N PHE A 56 -33.74 12.11 17.95
CA PHE A 56 -32.53 12.84 17.55
C PHE A 56 -31.47 11.93 16.94
N LEU A 57 -31.49 10.64 17.27
CA LEU A 57 -30.61 9.62 16.66
C LEU A 57 -31.08 9.23 15.25
N SER A 58 -32.38 9.30 15.00
CA SER A 58 -33.00 8.91 13.72
C SER A 58 -32.78 9.92 12.60
N SER A 59 -32.36 11.15 12.90
CA SER A 59 -32.21 12.20 11.90
C SER A 59 -31.03 13.12 12.20
N MET A 60 -30.08 13.17 11.26
CA MET A 60 -28.95 14.11 11.27
C MET A 60 -29.41 15.57 11.35
N ARG A 61 -30.60 15.88 10.81
CA ARG A 61 -31.22 17.22 10.81
C ARG A 61 -31.86 17.61 12.15
N MET A 62 -32.23 16.63 12.97
CA MET A 62 -32.81 16.88 14.29
C MET A 62 -31.78 16.70 15.40
N ASN A 63 -30.52 16.45 15.06
CA ASN A 63 -29.47 16.18 16.01
C ASN A 63 -29.25 17.42 16.90
N GLY A 64 -29.78 17.37 18.14
CA GLY A 64 -29.70 18.47 19.09
C GLY A 64 -28.38 18.54 19.85
N SER A 65 -27.55 17.50 19.75
CA SER A 65 -26.26 17.41 20.46
C SER A 65 -25.11 17.92 19.60
N PRO A 66 -24.49 19.07 19.94
CA PRO A 66 -23.31 19.57 19.24
C PRO A 66 -22.10 18.62 19.41
N GLU A 67 -22.06 17.85 20.50
CA GLU A 67 -21.01 16.85 20.74
C GLU A 67 -21.11 15.69 19.76
N ARG A 68 -22.32 15.20 19.47
CA ARG A 68 -22.53 14.14 18.48
C ARG A 68 -22.14 14.61 17.07
N ALA A 69 -22.52 15.83 16.70
CA ALA A 69 -22.14 16.41 15.42
C ALA A 69 -20.62 16.56 15.27
N ALA A 70 -19.92 16.98 16.34
CA ALA A 70 -18.46 17.10 16.34
C ALA A 70 -17.76 15.73 16.15
N ILE A 71 -18.24 14.67 16.80
CA ILE A 71 -17.66 13.32 16.62
C ILE A 71 -17.92 12.79 15.20
N ILE A 72 -19.11 13.02 14.65
CA ILE A 72 -19.41 12.60 13.28
C ILE A 72 -18.50 13.32 12.29
N SER A 73 -18.29 14.64 12.45
CA SER A 73 -17.33 15.39 11.63
C SER A 73 -15.91 14.83 11.77
N GLU A 74 -15.47 14.48 13.00
CA GLU A 74 -14.14 13.90 13.21
C GLU A 74 -14.00 12.50 12.57
N ILE A 75 -15.10 11.73 12.50
CA ILE A 75 -15.14 10.44 11.78
C ILE A 75 -15.07 10.67 10.27
N GLU A 76 -15.81 11.64 9.74
CA GLU A 76 -15.77 12.02 8.32
C GLU A 76 -14.34 12.44 7.91
N ASP A 77 -13.69 13.31 8.70
CA ASP A 77 -12.29 13.73 8.46
C ASP A 77 -11.31 12.54 8.54
N ALA A 78 -11.53 11.61 9.47
CA ALA A 78 -10.69 10.43 9.63
C ALA A 78 -10.88 9.43 8.47
N LEU A 79 -12.09 9.33 7.93
CA LEU A 79 -12.39 8.51 6.76
C LEU A 79 -11.82 9.13 5.48
N GLU A 80 -11.94 10.45 5.31
CA GLU A 80 -11.31 11.16 4.19
C GLU A 80 -9.80 10.93 4.20
N SER A 81 -9.15 11.12 5.35
CA SER A 81 -7.72 10.86 5.53
C SER A 81 -7.31 9.40 5.23
N TYR A 82 -8.22 8.45 5.47
CA TYR A 82 -7.99 7.04 5.19
C TYR A 82 -8.11 6.72 3.69
N ASP A 83 -9.10 7.31 3.01
CA ASP A 83 -9.28 7.17 1.57
C ASP A 83 -8.07 7.74 0.81
N ASP A 84 -7.61 8.91 1.26
CA ASP A 84 -6.38 9.57 0.85
C ASP A 84 -5.13 8.68 0.99
N LEU A 85 -5.10 7.84 2.02
CA LEU A 85 -4.02 6.88 2.23
C LEU A 85 -4.17 5.67 1.31
N LEU A 86 -5.40 5.20 1.12
CA LEU A 86 -5.71 4.06 0.29
C LEU A 86 -5.34 4.35 -1.16
N GLU A 87 -5.74 5.51 -1.70
CA GLU A 87 -5.40 5.93 -3.06
C GLU A 87 -3.89 6.01 -3.27
N ARG A 88 -3.16 6.60 -2.30
CA ARG A 88 -1.68 6.64 -2.35
C ARG A 88 -1.07 5.25 -2.31
N THR A 89 -1.62 4.35 -1.49
CA THR A 89 -1.11 2.99 -1.36
C THR A 89 -1.40 2.18 -2.62
N GLU A 90 -2.59 2.30 -3.19
CA GLU A 90 -2.95 1.70 -4.48
C GLU A 90 -2.00 2.19 -5.57
N LYS A 91 -1.76 3.50 -5.64
CA LYS A 91 -0.81 4.08 -6.60
C LYS A 91 0.60 3.53 -6.41
N VAL A 92 1.08 3.40 -5.17
CA VAL A 92 2.40 2.83 -4.88
C VAL A 92 2.48 1.36 -5.30
N ILE A 93 1.43 0.57 -5.04
CA ILE A 93 1.36 -0.85 -5.44
C ILE A 93 1.20 -1.00 -6.96
N SER A 94 0.59 -0.03 -7.63
CA SER A 94 0.41 -0.05 -9.08
C SER A 94 1.70 0.18 -9.87
N TYR A 95 2.76 0.67 -9.22
CA TYR A 95 4.06 0.82 -9.87
C TYR A 95 4.72 -0.54 -10.10
N ASP A 96 5.25 -0.71 -11.30
CA ASP A 96 5.97 -1.92 -11.67
C ASP A 96 7.32 -2.01 -10.95
N GLU A 97 7.71 -3.25 -10.70
CA GLU A 97 9.05 -3.58 -10.22
C GLU A 97 10.10 -3.25 -11.31
N PRO A 98 11.20 -2.57 -10.96
CA PRO A 98 12.22 -2.19 -11.93
C PRO A 98 12.99 -3.39 -12.46
N LEU A 99 13.20 -3.40 -13.78
CA LEU A 99 14.00 -4.44 -14.41
C LEU A 99 15.48 -4.31 -13.99
N ASP A 100 16.08 -5.45 -13.62
CA ASP A 100 17.50 -5.56 -13.23
C ASP A 100 18.49 -4.95 -14.23
N VAL A 101 18.13 -4.95 -15.52
CA VAL A 101 18.94 -4.39 -16.61
C VAL A 101 19.08 -2.87 -16.46
N HIS A 102 18.01 -2.17 -16.09
CA HIS A 102 18.03 -0.70 -15.91
C HIS A 102 18.86 -0.31 -14.71
N ILE A 103 18.73 -1.05 -13.60
CA ILE A 103 19.52 -0.85 -12.39
C ILE A 103 21.01 -1.04 -12.71
N SER A 104 21.35 -2.12 -13.43
CA SER A 104 22.73 -2.42 -13.81
C SER A 104 23.32 -1.38 -14.78
N SER A 105 22.52 -0.91 -15.73
CA SER A 105 22.91 0.17 -16.65
C SER A 105 23.21 1.46 -15.92
N LEU A 106 22.33 1.85 -14.99
CA LEU A 106 22.48 3.06 -14.19
C LEU A 106 23.68 2.96 -13.24
N GLN A 107 23.91 1.80 -12.62
CA GLN A 107 25.11 1.54 -11.82
C GLN A 107 26.40 1.62 -12.66
N ASN A 108 26.40 1.13 -13.89
CA ASN A 108 27.55 1.25 -14.79
C ASN A 108 27.80 2.70 -15.20
N TRP A 109 26.74 3.46 -15.47
CA TRP A 109 26.84 4.89 -15.77
C TRP A 109 27.40 5.68 -14.57
N LEU A 110 26.95 5.40 -13.35
CA LEU A 110 27.48 6.01 -12.13
C LEU A 110 28.95 5.69 -11.91
N ARG A 111 29.38 4.45 -12.15
CA ARG A 111 30.81 4.07 -12.08
C ARG A 111 31.67 4.83 -13.09
N GLY A 112 31.11 5.20 -14.24
CA GLY A 112 31.77 6.04 -15.24
C GLY A 112 31.83 7.53 -14.87
N ASN A 113 30.91 8.01 -14.03
CA ASN A 113 30.81 9.40 -13.61
C ASN A 113 31.29 9.58 -12.16
N SER A 114 32.59 9.82 -11.99
CA SER A 114 33.24 9.90 -10.66
C SER A 114 32.79 11.06 -9.75
N CYS A 115 31.92 11.95 -10.22
CA CYS A 115 31.50 13.15 -9.50
C CYS A 115 30.30 12.95 -8.57
N ILE A 116 29.68 11.76 -8.55
CA ILE A 116 28.53 11.47 -7.70
C ILE A 116 29.01 10.73 -6.45
N ALA A 117 28.61 11.21 -5.28
CA ALA A 117 29.01 10.59 -4.02
C ALA A 117 28.39 9.20 -3.85
N GLN A 118 29.13 8.26 -3.25
CA GLN A 118 28.60 6.91 -2.99
C GLN A 118 27.39 6.94 -2.03
N ASP A 119 27.38 7.89 -1.09
CA ASP A 119 26.27 8.06 -0.15
C ASP A 119 24.97 8.42 -0.87
N GLU A 120 25.05 9.23 -1.94
CA GLU A 120 23.91 9.61 -2.78
C GLU A 120 23.39 8.46 -3.64
N THR A 121 24.16 7.40 -3.85
CA THR A 121 23.81 6.26 -4.73
C THR A 121 23.51 4.96 -3.96
N SER A 122 23.56 5.04 -2.63
CA SER A 122 23.29 3.93 -1.72
C SER A 122 21.90 3.30 -1.92
N PHE A 123 20.91 4.09 -2.32
CA PHE A 123 19.54 3.62 -2.60
C PHE A 123 19.46 2.57 -3.72
N LEU A 124 20.40 2.57 -4.68
CA LEU A 124 20.42 1.60 -5.78
C LEU A 124 20.84 0.19 -5.34
N GLN A 125 21.33 0.05 -4.11
CA GLN A 125 21.64 -1.25 -3.51
C GLN A 125 20.39 -1.91 -2.92
N MET A 126 19.35 -1.12 -2.61
CA MET A 126 18.07 -1.58 -2.06
C MET A 126 17.09 -1.86 -3.19
N LYS A 127 17.26 -3.02 -3.86
CA LYS A 127 16.42 -3.41 -5.00
C LYS A 127 14.92 -3.46 -4.67
N ASP A 128 14.59 -3.91 -3.46
CA ASP A 128 13.22 -4.11 -3.01
C ASP A 128 12.45 -2.78 -2.77
N ASP A 129 13.13 -1.63 -2.79
CA ASP A 129 12.54 -0.29 -2.55
C ASP A 129 12.57 0.61 -3.79
N LEU A 130 12.97 0.07 -4.95
CA LEU A 130 12.98 0.80 -6.20
C LEU A 130 11.64 0.60 -6.93
N LEU A 131 11.07 1.67 -7.46
CA LEU A 131 9.79 1.66 -8.18
C LEU A 131 9.92 2.38 -9.53
N VAL A 132 9.19 1.91 -10.53
CA VAL A 132 9.13 2.56 -11.85
C VAL A 132 8.02 3.60 -11.87
N LEU A 133 8.38 4.89 -11.88
CA LEU A 133 7.43 6.01 -11.80
C LEU A 133 6.64 6.29 -13.09
N ALA A 134 7.16 5.84 -14.24
CA ALA A 134 6.55 6.01 -15.54
C ALA A 134 6.25 4.63 -16.14
N PRO A 135 4.98 4.17 -16.17
CA PRO A 135 4.63 3.00 -16.95
C PRO A 135 5.01 3.31 -18.40
N LEU A 136 5.79 2.43 -19.03
CA LEU A 136 6.25 2.69 -20.39
C LEU A 136 5.05 2.61 -21.35
N GLU A 137 4.51 3.75 -21.74
CA GLU A 137 3.36 3.84 -22.67
C GLU A 137 3.64 3.16 -24.02
N ASP A 138 4.91 2.89 -24.35
CA ASP A 138 5.31 2.16 -25.55
C ASP A 138 5.77 0.74 -25.24
N GLY A 139 4.84 -0.13 -24.82
CA GLY A 139 5.14 -1.54 -24.50
C GLY A 139 5.85 -2.30 -25.64
N LEU A 140 5.63 -1.90 -26.90
CA LEU A 140 6.26 -2.53 -28.06
C LEU A 140 7.72 -2.05 -28.27
N LEU A 141 7.98 -0.76 -28.06
CA LEU A 141 9.32 -0.20 -28.13
C LEU A 141 10.15 -0.66 -26.94
N TYR A 142 9.54 -0.73 -25.75
CA TYR A 142 10.14 -1.29 -24.54
C TYR A 142 10.56 -2.74 -24.70
N TRP A 143 9.64 -3.56 -25.21
CA TRP A 143 9.89 -4.97 -25.41
C TRP A 143 11.02 -5.15 -26.42
N LEU A 144 11.05 -4.35 -27.48
CA LEU A 144 12.11 -4.40 -28.48
C LEU A 144 13.45 -3.97 -27.88
N GLU A 145 13.49 -2.87 -27.14
CA GLU A 145 14.69 -2.40 -26.45
C GLU A 145 15.22 -3.43 -25.44
N THR A 146 14.31 -4.05 -24.69
CA THR A 146 14.63 -5.14 -23.75
C THR A 146 15.15 -6.37 -24.49
N ALA A 147 14.53 -6.76 -25.60
CA ALA A 147 14.97 -7.89 -26.41
C ALA A 147 16.35 -7.64 -27.03
N VAL A 148 16.61 -6.42 -27.52
CA VAL A 148 17.90 -6.01 -28.10
C VAL A 148 18.99 -5.98 -27.03
N THR A 149 18.73 -5.39 -25.87
CA THR A 149 19.72 -5.35 -24.77
C THR A 149 20.04 -6.75 -24.25
N LEU A 150 19.05 -7.63 -24.09
CA LEU A 150 19.28 -9.03 -23.75
C LEU A 150 20.06 -9.78 -24.83
N ALA A 151 19.74 -9.57 -26.10
CA ALA A 151 20.47 -10.16 -27.22
C ALA A 151 21.93 -9.72 -27.22
N ILE A 152 22.21 -8.42 -27.08
CA ILE A 152 23.58 -7.87 -27.02
C ILE A 152 24.32 -8.41 -25.78
N GLY A 153 23.65 -8.51 -24.63
CA GLY A 153 24.20 -9.12 -23.42
C GLY A 153 24.56 -10.59 -23.63
N PHE A 154 23.71 -11.35 -24.33
CA PHE A 154 23.97 -12.74 -24.67
C PHE A 154 25.12 -12.87 -25.66
N PHE A 155 25.13 -12.07 -26.73
CA PHE A 155 26.20 -12.07 -27.73
C PHE A 155 27.55 -11.64 -27.14
N SER A 156 27.59 -10.63 -26.28
CA SER A 156 28.83 -10.23 -25.58
C SER A 156 29.32 -11.29 -24.61
N LYS A 157 28.41 -11.99 -23.92
CA LYS A 157 28.75 -13.10 -23.00
C LYS A 157 29.16 -14.38 -23.73
N VAL A 158 28.60 -14.65 -24.91
CA VAL A 158 29.02 -15.74 -25.81
C VAL A 158 30.37 -15.41 -26.44
N SER A 159 30.58 -14.15 -26.85
CA SER A 159 31.84 -13.66 -27.40
C SER A 159 32.97 -13.72 -26.37
N SER A 160 32.72 -13.37 -25.10
CA SER A 160 33.74 -13.49 -24.04
C SER A 160 34.03 -14.93 -23.61
N ARG A 161 33.10 -15.87 -23.85
CA ARG A 161 33.30 -17.31 -23.62
C ARG A 161 34.08 -18.03 -24.72
N ASN A 162 34.20 -17.42 -25.90
CA ASN A 162 35.01 -17.92 -27.01
C ASN A 162 36.19 -16.97 -27.28
N PRO A 163 37.22 -16.91 -26.41
CA PRO A 163 38.43 -16.19 -26.74
C PRO A 163 39.20 -16.98 -27.82
N SER A 164 39.20 -16.42 -29.04
CA SER A 164 40.08 -16.75 -30.19
C SER A 164 39.99 -18.15 -30.82
N GLN A 165 39.76 -18.15 -32.14
CA GLN A 165 40.77 -18.69 -33.04
C GLN A 165 41.83 -17.63 -33.27
#